data_AF-A0A2J6PZI8-F1
#
_entry.id   AF-A0A2J6PZI8-F1
#
_cell.length_a   1.000
_cell.length_b   1.000
_cell.length_c   1.000
_cell.angle_alpha   90.00
_cell.angle_beta   90.00
_cell.angle_gamma   90.00
#
_symmetry.space_group_name_H-M   'P 1'
#
loop_
_entity.id
_entity.type
_entity.pdbx_description
1 polymer ?
#
loop_
_entity_poly.entity_id
_entity_poly.type
_entity_poly.pdbx_seq_one_letter_code
_entity_poly.pdbx_strand_id
1 'polypeptide(L)'
;PLVREFGIATLDTRHLRCLASPFPASKIISTLQFSTSHPSEDFIDCDFTDFKECGFAETVFVPQADLPTTITESLHIKADTSPDPRTLRNIVIIGHSVKTDLKILQRLGVNVHEVAPVLAILDTDLVARNLLGAKSSPPL
;
A
#
# COMPACT_ATOMS: atom_id res chain seq x y z
N PRO A 1 -9.44 14.48 -5.25
CA PRO A 1 -8.46 14.41 -6.37
C PRO A 1 -8.59 13.02 -6.98
N LEU A 2 -8.47 12.91 -8.31
CA LEU A 2 -8.41 11.61 -8.97
C LEU A 2 -7.08 10.94 -8.57
N VAL A 3 -7.16 9.68 -8.14
CA VAL A 3 -5.98 8.90 -7.76
C VAL A 3 -5.59 8.08 -8.96
N ARG A 4 -4.41 8.37 -9.53
CA ARG A 4 -3.89 7.69 -10.72
C ARG A 4 -3.39 6.30 -10.40
N GLU A 5 -2.70 6.14 -9.28
CA GLU A 5 -2.06 4.88 -8.91
C GLU A 5 -2.29 4.56 -7.44
N PHE A 6 -2.42 3.26 -7.15
CA PHE A 6 -2.42 2.71 -5.81
C PHE A 6 -1.52 1.48 -5.77
N GLY A 7 -0.52 1.50 -4.91
CA GLY A 7 0.39 0.38 -4.68
C GLY A 7 0.35 -0.08 -3.24
N ILE A 8 0.38 -1.39 -3.02
CA ILE A 8 0.50 -1.98 -1.68
C ILE A 8 1.51 -3.13 -1.70
N ALA A 9 2.38 -3.15 -0.69
CA ALA A 9 3.27 -4.26 -0.40
C ALA A 9 2.84 -4.88 0.94
N THR A 10 2.63 -6.18 0.94
CA THR A 10 2.11 -6.93 2.09
C THR A 10 3.13 -7.97 2.54
N LEU A 11 3.31 -8.07 3.86
CA LEU A 11 4.12 -9.09 4.50
C LEU A 11 3.24 -9.86 5.49
N ASP A 12 2.90 -11.10 5.16
CA ASP A 12 2.16 -11.97 6.07
C ASP A 12 3.12 -12.70 7.02
N THR A 13 3.08 -12.31 8.29
CA THR A 13 3.93 -12.90 9.34
C THR A 13 3.73 -14.41 9.55
N ARG A 14 2.64 -15.00 9.05
CA ARG A 14 2.42 -16.45 9.09
C ARG A 14 3.40 -17.19 8.18
N HIS A 15 3.75 -16.60 7.05
CA HIS A 15 4.73 -17.16 6.12
C HIS A 15 6.14 -17.17 6.72
N LEU A 16 6.38 -16.40 7.78
CA LEU A 16 7.66 -16.39 8.49
C LEU A 16 7.90 -17.67 9.32
N ARG A 17 6.85 -18.43 9.67
CA ARG A 17 6.98 -19.63 10.52
C ARG A 17 7.59 -20.83 9.79
N CYS A 18 7.52 -20.85 8.45
CA CYS A 18 8.05 -21.95 7.63
C CYS A 18 9.51 -21.75 7.21
N LEU A 19 10.21 -20.79 7.83
CA LEU A 19 11.52 -20.35 7.41
C LEU A 19 12.63 -21.12 8.17
N ALA A 20 13.21 -22.16 7.53
CA ALA A 20 14.59 -22.64 7.77
C ALA A 20 15.62 -22.00 6.80
N SER A 21 16.65 -21.31 7.34
CA SER A 21 17.66 -20.49 6.62
C SER A 21 18.39 -21.21 5.46
N PRO A 22 18.85 -20.53 4.37
CA PRO A 22 18.85 -19.10 4.05
C PRO A 22 17.82 -18.65 2.99
N PHE A 23 17.41 -17.35 2.98
CA PHE A 23 16.17 -16.90 2.31
C PHE A 23 16.31 -15.85 1.20
N PRO A 24 15.56 -16.02 0.10
CA PRO A 24 15.21 -14.95 -0.81
C PRO A 24 13.97 -14.19 -0.31
N ALA A 25 14.13 -12.91 0.02
CA ALA A 25 13.06 -12.01 0.51
C ALA A 25 11.86 -11.89 -0.46
N SER A 26 12.07 -12.17 -1.75
CA SER A 26 11.06 -12.11 -2.80
C SER A 26 9.92 -13.13 -2.67
N LYS A 27 10.01 -14.11 -1.77
CA LYS A 27 8.96 -15.13 -1.56
C LYS A 27 7.93 -14.76 -0.48
N ILE A 28 8.12 -13.69 0.27
CA ILE A 28 7.34 -13.39 1.48
C ILE A 28 6.58 -12.06 1.35
N ILE A 29 7.11 -11.13 0.55
CA ILE A 29 6.45 -9.87 0.23
C ILE A 29 5.60 -10.07 -1.03
N SER A 30 4.32 -9.78 -0.93
CA SER A 30 3.41 -9.72 -2.09
C SER A 30 3.09 -8.26 -2.39
N THR A 31 3.24 -7.89 -3.66
CA THR A 31 2.98 -6.54 -4.16
C THR A 31 1.79 -6.54 -5.11
N LEU A 32 0.94 -5.54 -4.97
CA LEU A 32 -0.14 -5.24 -5.90
C LEU A 32 0.00 -3.78 -6.34
N GLN A 33 -0.21 -3.53 -7.62
CA GLN A 33 -0.19 -2.20 -8.22
C GLN A 33 -1.44 -2.04 -9.08
N PHE A 34 -2.16 -0.94 -8.87
CA PHE A 34 -3.35 -0.60 -9.63
C PHE A 34 -3.22 0.78 -10.25
N SER A 35 -3.72 0.94 -11.48
CA SER A 35 -3.78 2.22 -12.19
C SER A 35 -5.22 2.54 -12.62
N THR A 36 -5.65 3.80 -12.47
CA THR A 36 -6.96 4.28 -12.94
C THR A 36 -6.92 4.93 -14.31
N SER A 37 -5.72 5.12 -14.86
CA SER A 37 -5.49 5.44 -16.27
C SER A 37 -4.90 4.24 -16.99
N HIS A 38 -5.17 4.11 -18.29
CA HIS A 38 -4.56 3.06 -19.11
C HIS A 38 -3.04 3.28 -19.11
N PRO A 39 -2.24 2.37 -18.52
CA PRO A 39 -0.80 2.53 -18.49
C PRO A 39 -0.29 2.70 -19.93
N SER A 40 -0.76 1.85 -20.85
CA SER A 40 -0.35 1.84 -22.26
C SER A 40 -0.68 3.10 -23.08
N GLU A 41 -1.66 3.92 -22.67
CA GLU A 41 -2.04 5.14 -23.41
C GLU A 41 -1.35 6.39 -22.85
N ASP A 42 -1.00 6.41 -21.56
CA ASP A 42 -0.27 7.51 -20.92
C ASP A 42 1.23 7.52 -21.27
N PHE A 43 1.77 6.44 -21.84
CA PHE A 43 3.17 6.36 -22.30
C PHE A 43 3.42 6.97 -23.70
N ILE A 44 2.37 7.44 -24.40
CA ILE A 44 2.51 7.96 -25.77
C ILE A 44 3.11 9.39 -25.78
N ASP A 45 3.09 10.12 -24.66
CA ASP A 45 3.51 11.53 -24.56
C ASP A 45 4.56 11.81 -23.46
N CYS A 46 5.25 10.79 -22.95
CA CYS A 46 6.20 10.92 -21.84
C CYS A 46 7.67 10.94 -22.30
N ASP A 47 8.07 11.97 -23.06
CA ASP A 47 9.45 12.15 -23.53
C ASP A 47 10.48 12.48 -22.42
N PHE A 48 10.12 12.60 -21.13
CA PHE A 48 11.09 12.99 -20.08
C PHE A 48 10.93 12.34 -18.69
N THR A 49 10.01 11.40 -18.48
CA THR A 49 9.96 10.61 -17.25
C THR A 49 9.73 9.15 -17.58
N ASP A 50 10.79 8.36 -17.40
CA ASP A 50 10.84 6.90 -17.55
C ASP A 50 9.98 6.25 -16.44
N PHE A 51 8.65 6.41 -16.51
CA PHE A 51 7.68 5.67 -15.70
C PHE A 51 7.70 4.21 -16.17
N LYS A 52 8.75 3.49 -15.80
CA LYS A 52 8.78 2.04 -15.97
C LYS A 52 7.65 1.45 -15.12
N GLU A 53 6.94 0.48 -15.68
CA GLU A 53 6.01 -0.35 -14.92
C GLU A 53 6.63 -0.80 -13.60
N CYS A 54 5.81 -0.98 -12.56
CA CYS A 54 6.26 -1.39 -11.24
C CYS A 54 7.15 -2.65 -11.37
N GLY A 55 8.44 -2.54 -11.02
CA GLY A 55 9.39 -3.65 -11.15
C GLY A 55 9.11 -4.84 -10.21
N PHE A 56 8.09 -4.73 -9.36
CA PHE A 56 7.73 -5.73 -8.35
C PHE A 56 6.39 -6.43 -8.65
N ALA A 57 5.51 -5.83 -9.46
CA ALA A 57 4.19 -6.37 -9.77
C ALA A 57 3.69 -5.85 -11.13
N GLU A 58 2.92 -6.68 -11.82
CA GLU A 58 2.12 -6.23 -12.95
C GLU A 58 1.14 -5.15 -12.49
N THR A 59 1.04 -4.07 -13.27
CA THR A 59 0.07 -2.98 -13.01
C THR A 59 -1.28 -3.36 -13.58
N VAL A 60 -2.28 -3.49 -12.70
CA VAL A 60 -3.65 -3.84 -13.09
C VAL A 60 -4.48 -2.57 -13.28
N PHE A 61 -5.16 -2.45 -14.41
CA PHE A 61 -6.11 -1.35 -14.62
C PHE A 61 -7.37 -1.54 -13.76
N VAL A 62 -7.78 -0.47 -13.07
CA VAL A 62 -9.00 -0.43 -12.25
C VAL A 62 -9.71 0.88 -12.51
N PRO A 63 -11.00 0.88 -12.93
CA PRO A 63 -11.75 2.11 -13.10
C PRO A 63 -11.75 2.95 -11.81
N GLN A 64 -11.70 4.29 -11.94
CA GLN A 64 -11.66 5.20 -10.79
C GLN A 64 -12.82 4.96 -9.80
N ALA A 65 -13.99 4.55 -10.31
CA ALA A 65 -15.18 4.24 -9.51
C ALA A 65 -15.02 2.97 -8.65
N ASP A 66 -14.22 2.00 -9.12
CA ASP A 66 -14.02 0.71 -8.47
C ASP A 66 -12.82 0.72 -7.51
N LEU A 67 -11.93 1.71 -7.66
CA LEU A 67 -10.73 1.85 -6.83
C LEU A 67 -11.00 1.77 -5.31
N PRO A 68 -12.03 2.43 -4.73
CA PRO A 68 -12.32 2.31 -3.30
C PRO A 68 -12.61 0.87 -2.86
N THR A 69 -13.37 0.12 -3.66
CA THR A 69 -13.70 -1.28 -3.42
C THR A 69 -12.45 -2.15 -3.51
N THR A 70 -11.63 -1.96 -4.54
CA THR A 70 -10.36 -2.69 -4.72
C THR A 70 -9.39 -2.48 -3.55
N ILE A 71 -9.25 -1.23 -3.07
CA ILE A 71 -8.42 -0.92 -1.90
C ILE A 71 -8.98 -1.61 -0.65
N THR A 72 -10.30 -1.53 -0.47
CA THR A 72 -11.00 -2.13 0.67
C THR A 72 -10.79 -3.65 0.73
N GLU A 73 -10.94 -4.34 -0.40
CA GLU A 73 -10.68 -5.78 -0.53
C GLU A 73 -9.22 -6.14 -0.24
N SER A 74 -8.27 -5.30 -0.68
CA SER A 74 -6.83 -5.50 -0.44
C SER A 74 -6.46 -5.43 1.05
N LEU A 75 -7.26 -4.71 1.86
CA LEU A 75 -7.07 -4.59 3.32
C LEU A 75 -7.88 -5.61 4.12
N HIS A 76 -8.91 -6.21 3.52
CA HIS A 76 -9.80 -7.20 4.15
C HIS A 76 -9.16 -8.61 4.24
N ILE A 77 -8.16 -8.76 5.09
CA ILE A 77 -7.47 -10.04 5.30
C ILE A 77 -8.24 -10.89 6.31
N LYS A 78 -8.77 -12.04 5.89
CA LYS A 78 -9.53 -12.96 6.77
C LYS A 78 -8.64 -13.71 7.76
N ALA A 79 -9.19 -13.97 8.94
CA ALA A 79 -8.52 -14.78 9.95
C ALA A 79 -8.82 -16.27 9.77
N ASP A 80 -7.94 -16.99 9.05
CA ASP A 80 -8.11 -18.41 8.73
C ASP A 80 -8.31 -19.34 9.95
N THR A 81 -7.88 -18.92 11.13
CA THR A 81 -7.98 -19.72 12.37
C THR A 81 -9.17 -19.31 13.25
N SER A 82 -9.98 -18.33 12.85
CA SER A 82 -11.12 -17.88 13.64
C SER A 82 -12.38 -18.72 13.36
N PRO A 83 -13.15 -19.12 14.39
CA PRO A 83 -14.43 -19.79 14.20
C PRO A 83 -15.50 -18.88 13.59
N ASP A 84 -15.37 -17.54 13.68
CA ASP A 84 -16.25 -16.61 12.97
C ASP A 84 -15.60 -16.21 11.62
N PRO A 85 -16.21 -16.57 10.47
CA PRO A 85 -15.67 -16.29 9.14
C PRO A 85 -15.62 -14.79 8.79
N ARG A 86 -16.26 -13.93 9.61
CA ARG A 86 -16.19 -12.47 9.48
C ARG A 86 -15.02 -11.86 10.24
N THR A 87 -14.25 -12.66 10.98
CA THR A 87 -13.11 -12.16 11.74
C THR A 87 -12.00 -11.76 10.78
N LEU A 88 -11.59 -10.49 10.87
CA LEU A 88 -10.46 -9.95 10.13
C LEU A 88 -9.17 -10.04 10.94
N ARG A 89 -8.04 -10.06 10.23
CA ARG A 89 -6.71 -10.02 10.82
C ARG A 89 -6.34 -8.60 11.21
N ASN A 90 -5.58 -8.53 12.29
CA ASN A 90 -4.87 -7.33 12.67
C ASN A 90 -3.82 -6.96 11.63
N ILE A 91 -3.80 -5.69 11.20
CA ILE A 91 -2.81 -5.16 10.26
C ILE A 91 -1.99 -4.04 10.89
N VAL A 92 -0.78 -3.85 10.38
CA VAL A 92 0.06 -2.68 10.62
C VAL A 92 0.24 -1.97 9.29
N ILE A 93 -0.09 -0.69 9.24
CA ILE A 93 0.07 0.13 8.03
C ILE A 93 1.43 0.82 8.11
N ILE A 94 2.22 0.72 7.04
CA ILE A 94 3.52 1.37 6.94
C ILE A 94 3.51 2.20 5.67
N GLY A 95 3.90 3.46 5.76
CA GLY A 95 3.98 4.35 4.60
C GLY A 95 4.93 5.51 4.86
N HIS A 96 5.25 6.25 3.81
CA HIS A 96 6.10 7.45 3.90
C HIS A 96 5.21 8.69 3.79
N SER A 97 5.18 9.55 4.82
CA SER A 97 4.17 10.62 4.93
C SER A 97 2.73 10.09 4.93
N VAL A 98 2.54 8.91 5.54
CA VAL A 98 1.31 8.09 5.49
C VAL A 98 0.03 8.84 5.86
N LYS A 99 0.12 9.90 6.68
CA LYS A 99 -1.03 10.75 7.02
C LYS A 99 -1.67 11.40 5.80
N THR A 100 -0.88 11.73 4.78
CA THR A 100 -1.39 12.29 3.52
C THR A 100 -2.13 11.22 2.72
N ASP A 101 -1.57 10.02 2.63
CA ASP A 101 -2.19 8.88 1.95
C ASP A 101 -3.53 8.51 2.59
N LEU A 102 -3.58 8.43 3.93
CA LEU A 102 -4.81 8.14 4.66
C LEU A 102 -5.90 9.19 4.42
N LYS A 103 -5.54 10.47 4.28
CA LYS A 103 -6.50 11.53 3.91
C LYS A 103 -7.00 11.38 2.48
N ILE A 104 -6.15 10.93 1.56
CA ILE A 104 -6.54 10.64 0.18
C ILE A 104 -7.53 9.47 0.17
N LEU A 105 -7.21 8.37 0.87
CA LEU A 105 -8.10 7.21 1.04
C LEU A 105 -9.45 7.62 1.64
N GLN A 106 -9.45 8.42 2.71
CA GLN A 106 -10.68 8.90 3.32
C GLN A 106 -11.55 9.71 2.35
N ARG A 107 -10.94 10.56 1.50
CA ARG A 107 -11.65 11.32 0.46
C ARG A 107 -12.21 10.45 -0.66
N LEU A 108 -11.63 9.27 -0.87
CA LEU A 108 -12.17 8.23 -1.77
C LEU A 108 -13.27 7.38 -1.11
N GLY A 109 -13.63 7.66 0.15
CA GLY A 109 -14.61 6.87 0.89
C GLY A 109 -14.02 5.63 1.58
N VAL A 110 -12.69 5.48 1.61
CA VAL A 110 -12.01 4.38 2.29
C VAL A 110 -11.50 4.84 3.64
N ASN A 111 -12.24 4.51 4.71
CA ASN A 111 -11.73 4.67 6.08
C ASN A 111 -11.04 3.38 6.54
N VAL A 112 -9.71 3.36 6.57
CA VAL A 112 -8.92 2.16 6.89
C VAL A 112 -9.25 1.55 8.26
N HIS A 113 -9.68 2.36 9.23
CA HIS A 113 -10.06 1.90 10.56
C HIS A 113 -11.44 1.22 10.61
N GLU A 114 -12.29 1.47 9.62
CA GLU A 114 -13.58 0.80 9.45
C GLU A 114 -13.43 -0.47 8.60
N VAL A 115 -12.46 -0.49 7.70
CA VAL A 115 -12.17 -1.61 6.80
C VAL A 115 -11.40 -2.73 7.49
N ALA A 116 -10.41 -2.40 8.33
CA ALA A 116 -9.55 -3.43 8.93
C ALA A 116 -9.21 -3.12 10.40
N PRO A 117 -8.95 -4.15 11.24
CA PRO A 117 -8.38 -3.97 12.56
C PRO A 117 -6.93 -3.44 12.47
N VAL A 118 -6.76 -2.12 12.44
CA VAL A 118 -5.44 -1.47 12.39
C VAL A 118 -4.85 -1.39 13.80
N LEU A 119 -3.73 -2.10 14.04
CA LEU A 119 -3.02 -2.07 15.32
C LEU A 119 -2.09 -0.87 15.46
N ALA A 120 -1.41 -0.52 14.36
CA ALA A 120 -0.42 0.54 14.35
C ALA A 120 -0.28 1.12 12.94
N ILE A 121 0.12 2.39 12.90
CA ILE A 121 0.48 3.10 11.67
C ILE A 121 1.89 3.64 11.88
N LEU A 122 2.82 3.24 11.02
CA LEU A 122 4.22 3.66 11.05
C LEU A 122 4.50 4.60 9.88
N ASP A 123 4.89 5.83 10.20
CA ASP A 123 5.31 6.83 9.21
C ASP A 123 6.84 6.82 9.08
N THR A 124 7.33 6.33 7.94
CA THR A 124 8.77 6.25 7.69
C THR A 124 9.41 7.60 7.43
N ASP A 125 8.65 8.63 7.06
CA ASP A 125 9.17 10.01 6.96
C ASP A 125 9.53 10.54 8.34
N LEU A 126 8.67 10.32 9.34
CA LEU A 126 8.96 10.69 10.72
C LEU A 126 10.17 9.92 11.26
N VAL A 127 10.25 8.61 10.97
CA VAL A 127 11.40 7.79 11.35
C VAL A 127 12.68 8.31 10.71
N ALA A 128 12.67 8.58 9.40
CA ALA A 128 13.82 9.09 8.68
C ALA A 128 14.27 10.45 9.20
N ARG A 129 13.34 11.40 9.44
CA ARG A 129 13.67 12.72 9.99
C ARG A 129 14.30 12.63 11.38
N ASN A 130 13.79 11.73 12.24
CA ASN A 130 14.34 11.52 13.57
C ASN A 130 15.72 10.87 13.57
N LEU A 131 15.95 9.90 12.67
CA LEU A 131 17.23 9.17 12.59
C LEU A 131 18.33 9.96 11.88
N LEU A 132 17.97 10.67 10.81
CA LEU A 132 18.92 11.40 9.96
C LEU A 132 19.14 12.85 10.41
N GLY A 133 18.47 13.29 11.47
CA GLY A 133 18.66 14.62 12.06
C GLY A 133 18.22 15.76 11.15
N ALA A 134 17.27 15.53 10.24
CA ALA A 134 16.76 16.54 9.33
C ALA A 134 15.95 17.59 10.11
N LYS A 135 16.64 18.56 10.70
CA LYS A 135 16.12 19.91 10.91
C LYS A 135 15.91 20.54 9.54
N SER A 136 14.86 20.14 8.84
CA SER A 136 14.38 20.93 7.70
C SER A 136 14.04 22.31 8.26
N SER A 137 14.83 23.31 7.90
CA SER A 137 14.55 24.72 8.17
C SER A 137 13.09 25.07 7.84
N PRO A 138 12.44 25.94 8.61
CA PRO A 138 11.05 26.32 8.35
C PRO A 138 10.95 26.96 6.96
N PRO A 139 9.81 26.79 6.26
CA PRO A 139 9.60 27.44 4.98
C PRO A 139 9.67 28.96 5.15
N LEU A 140 10.45 29.61 4.28
CA LEU A 140 10.46 31.07 4.08
C LEU A 140 9.11 31.55 3.53
#